data_AF-U6GWZ1-F1
#
_entry.id   AF-U6GWZ1-F1
#
_cell.length_a   1.000
_cell.length_b   1.000
_cell.length_c   1.000
_cell.angle_alpha   90.00
_cell.angle_beta   90.00
_cell.angle_gamma   90.00
#
_symmetry.space_group_name_H-M   'P 1'
#
loop_
_entity.id
_entity.type
_entity.pdbx_description
1 polymer ?
#
loop_
_entity_poly.entity_id
_entity_poly.type
_entity_poly.pdbx_seq_one_letter_code
_entity_poly.pdbx_strand_id
1 'polypeptide(L)'
;MADSKAPFTVRIRKLLTNPLLQRKQMCVDLLHLGRANVSRKELQQRLMQQFKVQDPRCVIVGNLSTAFGGGRSRGQAWIYDDFKAAQRFEHRYRLVRMGVIEAQPKKGRRATKELKNRRKKVRGTEKAKTTAAKQKRSAEAASIAAATAAATAAAAAGRGS
;
A
#
# COMPACT_ATOMS: atom_id res chain seq x y z
N MET A 1 -20.80 -23.79 -10.29
CA MET A 1 -20.58 -22.66 -9.36
C MET A 1 -19.29 -22.96 -8.60
N ALA A 2 -18.30 -22.06 -8.56
CA ALA A 2 -17.03 -22.34 -7.89
C ALA A 2 -17.15 -22.03 -6.39
N ASP A 3 -16.93 -23.03 -5.53
CA ASP A 3 -17.07 -22.88 -4.08
C ASP A 3 -15.90 -22.09 -3.48
N SER A 4 -16.23 -20.91 -2.95
CA SER A 4 -15.27 -20.02 -2.26
C SER A 4 -14.67 -20.64 -0.99
N LYS A 5 -15.23 -21.76 -0.49
CA LYS A 5 -14.81 -22.43 0.75
C LYS A 5 -14.00 -23.72 0.52
N ALA A 6 -13.74 -24.07 -0.74
CA ALA A 6 -12.94 -25.24 -1.06
C ALA A 6 -11.52 -25.12 -0.41
N PRO A 7 -11.00 -26.23 0.14
CA PRO A 7 -9.71 -26.21 0.82
C PRO A 7 -8.59 -25.89 -0.17
N PHE A 8 -7.63 -25.08 0.27
CA PHE A 8 -6.41 -24.82 -0.48
C PHE A 8 -5.19 -25.24 0.34
N THR A 9 -4.17 -25.72 -0.35
CA THR A 9 -2.93 -26.21 0.26
C THR A 9 -1.82 -25.22 -0.01
N VAL A 10 -1.13 -24.81 1.06
CA VAL A 10 0.05 -23.94 1.00
C VAL A 10 1.30 -24.81 1.01
N ARG A 11 2.11 -24.71 -0.05
CA ARG A 11 3.43 -25.35 -0.13
C ARG A 11 4.51 -24.27 -0.06
N ILE A 12 5.48 -24.48 0.82
CA ILE A 12 6.57 -23.54 1.04
C ILE A 12 7.79 -24.04 0.27
N ARG A 13 8.42 -23.14 -0.49
CA ARG A 13 9.66 -23.41 -1.21
C ARG A 13 10.70 -22.35 -0.88
N LYS A 14 11.97 -22.73 -0.95
CA LYS A 14 13.10 -21.79 -0.81
C LYS A 14 12.97 -20.90 0.44
N LEU A 15 12.72 -21.52 1.59
CA LEU A 15 12.70 -20.82 2.87
C LEU A 15 14.12 -20.40 3.23
N LEU A 16 14.32 -19.11 3.44
CA LEU A 16 15.57 -18.55 3.96
C LEU A 16 15.27 -17.71 5.19
N THR A 17 15.94 -18.02 6.29
CA THR A 17 15.95 -17.18 7.49
C THR A 17 17.05 -16.13 7.33
N ASN A 18 16.67 -14.85 7.26
CA ASN A 18 17.61 -13.74 7.12
C ASN A 18 17.66 -12.94 8.44
N PRO A 19 18.68 -13.16 9.29
CA PRO A 19 18.79 -12.48 10.58
C PRO A 19 19.11 -10.98 10.44
N LEU A 20 19.78 -10.55 9.36
CA LEU A 20 20.15 -9.14 9.14
C LEU A 20 18.93 -8.24 8.95
N LEU A 21 17.85 -8.80 8.38
CA LEU A 21 16.60 -8.10 8.13
C LEU A 21 15.48 -8.53 9.08
N GLN A 22 15.79 -9.35 10.10
CA GLN A 22 14.85 -9.88 11.10
C GLN A 22 13.60 -10.51 10.44
N ARG A 23 13.82 -11.31 9.38
CA ARG A 23 12.73 -11.90 8.62
C ARG A 23 13.04 -13.27 8.05
N LYS A 24 11.99 -14.07 7.89
CA LYS A 24 11.97 -15.28 7.09
C LYS A 24 11.36 -14.95 5.73
N GLN A 25 12.08 -15.26 4.66
CA GLN A 25 11.63 -15.03 3.29
C GLN A 25 11.43 -16.36 2.58
N MET A 26 10.32 -16.51 1.87
CA MET A 26 9.96 -17.76 1.22
C MET A 26 9.16 -17.54 -0.06
N CYS A 27 9.25 -18.51 -0.96
CA CYS A 27 8.33 -18.65 -2.08
C CYS A 27 7.13 -19.50 -1.64
N VAL A 28 5.93 -19.05 -1.95
CA VAL A 28 4.69 -19.72 -1.59
C VAL A 28 4.01 -20.25 -2.84
N ASP A 29 3.76 -21.55 -2.89
CA ASP A 29 2.95 -22.19 -3.90
C ASP A 29 1.58 -22.52 -3.32
N LEU A 30 0.53 -22.13 -4.02
CA LEU A 30 -0.85 -22.41 -3.65
C LEU A 30 -1.42 -23.44 -4.62
N LEU A 31 -2.05 -24.47 -4.06
CA LEU A 31 -2.89 -25.40 -4.80
C LEU A 31 -4.33 -25.17 -4.36
N HIS A 32 -5.20 -24.80 -5.28
CA HIS A 32 -6.59 -24.41 -5.03
C HIS A 32 -7.54 -25.05 -6.06
N LEU A 33 -7.43 -26.37 -6.22
CA LEU A 33 -8.22 -27.15 -7.17
C LEU A 33 -9.73 -26.92 -6.99
N GLY A 34 -10.43 -26.60 -8.08
CA GLY A 34 -11.87 -26.34 -8.08
C GLY A 34 -12.29 -24.99 -7.46
N ARG A 35 -11.35 -24.18 -6.98
CA ARG A 35 -11.58 -22.84 -6.44
C ARG A 35 -11.05 -21.77 -7.38
N ALA A 36 -11.62 -20.58 -7.27
CA ALA A 36 -11.05 -19.37 -7.83
C ALA A 36 -9.77 -18.94 -7.07
N ASN A 37 -9.37 -17.68 -7.24
CA ASN A 37 -8.15 -17.14 -6.64
C ASN A 37 -8.27 -16.99 -5.11
N VAL A 38 -7.22 -17.38 -4.40
CA VAL A 38 -7.08 -17.19 -2.94
C VAL A 38 -6.78 -15.71 -2.64
N SER A 39 -7.51 -15.15 -1.68
CA SER A 39 -7.28 -13.76 -1.25
C SER A 39 -5.98 -13.62 -0.44
N ARG A 40 -5.34 -12.45 -0.50
CA ARG A 40 -4.08 -12.20 0.26
C ARG A 40 -4.28 -12.31 1.77
N LYS A 41 -5.45 -11.87 2.27
CA LYS A 41 -5.81 -11.91 3.69
C LYS A 41 -5.94 -13.35 4.21
N GLU A 42 -6.57 -14.22 3.42
CA GLU A 42 -6.74 -15.62 3.78
C GLU A 42 -5.41 -16.39 3.76
N LEU A 43 -4.54 -16.10 2.78
CA LEU A 43 -3.20 -16.67 2.75
C LEU A 43 -2.35 -16.19 3.94
N GLN A 44 -2.47 -14.91 4.30
CA GLN A 44 -1.80 -14.34 5.47
C GLN A 44 -2.21 -15.07 6.75
N GLN A 45 -3.51 -15.32 6.96
CA GLN A 45 -4.02 -16.07 8.11
C GLN A 45 -3.48 -17.51 8.16
N ARG A 46 -3.42 -18.21 7.02
CA ARG A 46 -2.85 -19.57 6.97
C ARG A 46 -1.36 -19.57 7.32
N LEU A 47 -0.60 -18.62 6.79
CA LEU A 47 0.84 -18.50 7.09
C LEU A 47 1.07 -18.14 8.57
N MET A 48 0.22 -17.30 9.17
CA MET A 48 0.28 -17.01 10.60
C MET A 48 0.08 -18.27 11.45
N GLN A 49 -0.93 -19.09 11.11
CA GLN A 49 -1.20 -20.34 11.82
C GLN A 49 -0.02 -21.32 11.66
N GLN A 50 0.52 -21.46 10.46
CA GLN A 50 1.60 -22.39 10.17
C GLN A 50 2.92 -22.02 10.87
N PHE A 51 3.22 -20.72 10.97
CA PHE A 51 4.45 -20.22 11.60
C PHE A 51 4.25 -19.71 13.04
N LYS A 52 3.06 -19.87 13.61
CA LYS A 52 2.70 -19.44 14.97
C LYS A 52 2.98 -17.96 15.23
N VAL A 53 2.66 -17.11 14.25
CA VAL A 53 2.82 -15.65 14.36
C VAL A 53 1.49 -15.06 14.85
N GLN A 54 1.55 -14.30 15.95
CA GLN A 54 0.35 -13.70 16.56
C GLN A 54 -0.13 -12.46 15.78
N ASP A 55 0.81 -11.60 15.38
CA ASP A 55 0.51 -10.35 14.68
C ASP A 55 0.35 -10.54 13.16
N PRO A 56 -0.81 -10.21 12.55
CA PRO A 56 -0.97 -10.28 11.10
C PRO A 56 -0.07 -9.31 10.36
N ARG A 57 0.22 -8.15 10.97
CA ARG A 57 1.02 -7.08 10.37
C ARG A 57 2.47 -7.47 10.10
N CYS A 58 2.98 -8.50 10.78
CA CYS A 58 4.32 -9.04 10.59
C CYS A 58 4.42 -9.96 9.36
N VAL A 59 3.29 -10.46 8.85
CA VAL A 59 3.23 -11.35 7.69
C VAL A 59 2.83 -10.55 6.45
N ILE A 60 3.71 -10.51 5.46
CA ILE A 60 3.52 -9.77 4.23
C ILE A 60 3.54 -10.72 3.05
N VAL A 61 2.43 -10.78 2.33
CA VAL A 61 2.28 -11.57 1.11
C VAL A 61 2.43 -10.65 -0.11
N GLY A 62 3.39 -10.97 -0.97
CA GLY A 62 3.69 -10.23 -2.20
C GLY A 62 3.64 -11.09 -3.45
N ASN A 63 3.52 -10.44 -4.60
CA ASN A 63 3.76 -11.03 -5.93
C ASN A 63 2.99 -12.32 -6.21
N LEU A 64 1.70 -12.38 -5.88
CA LEU A 64 0.86 -13.53 -6.19
C LEU A 64 0.47 -13.53 -7.68
N SER A 65 0.80 -14.62 -8.37
CA SER A 65 0.53 -14.87 -9.79
C SER A 65 -0.12 -16.24 -9.97
N THR A 66 -1.21 -16.27 -10.72
CA THR A 66 -1.94 -17.49 -11.07
C THR A 66 -1.35 -18.10 -12.33
N ALA A 67 -1.15 -19.43 -12.33
CA ALA A 67 -0.72 -20.14 -13.53
C ALA A 67 -1.85 -20.18 -14.57
N PHE A 68 -1.47 -20.23 -15.85
CA PHE A 68 -2.43 -20.49 -16.93
C PHE A 68 -3.09 -21.86 -16.73
N GLY A 69 -4.39 -21.94 -16.98
CA GLY A 69 -5.21 -23.12 -16.68
C GLY A 69 -5.75 -23.20 -15.24
N GLY A 70 -5.37 -22.28 -14.35
CA GLY A 70 -5.95 -22.19 -13.00
C GLY A 70 -5.45 -23.27 -12.03
N GLY A 71 -6.10 -23.38 -10.85
CA GLY A 71 -5.80 -24.40 -9.82
C GLY A 71 -4.45 -24.29 -9.10
N ARG A 72 -3.52 -23.47 -9.61
CA ARG A 72 -2.21 -23.22 -9.03
C ARG A 72 -1.85 -21.74 -9.05
N SER A 73 -1.24 -21.25 -7.98
CA SER A 73 -0.66 -19.91 -7.91
C SER A 73 0.70 -19.93 -7.24
N ARG A 74 1.53 -18.96 -7.59
CA ARG A 74 2.88 -18.76 -7.05
C ARG A 74 2.98 -17.37 -6.47
N GLY A 75 3.66 -17.21 -5.35
CA GLY A 75 3.83 -15.95 -4.66
C GLY A 75 5.08 -15.92 -3.79
N GLN A 76 5.24 -14.81 -3.08
CA GLN A 76 6.30 -14.61 -2.11
C GLN A 76 5.67 -14.20 -0.79
N ALA A 77 6.28 -14.62 0.31
CA ALA A 77 5.92 -14.18 1.65
C ALA A 77 7.17 -13.80 2.45
N TRP A 78 7.04 -12.73 3.22
CA TRP A 78 8.01 -12.29 4.21
C TRP A 78 7.33 -12.30 5.57
N ILE A 79 7.93 -12.98 6.54
CA ILE A 79 7.47 -13.02 7.92
C ILE A 79 8.55 -12.34 8.75
N TYR A 80 8.23 -11.20 9.32
CA TYR A 80 9.09 -10.48 10.25
C TYR A 80 8.89 -10.99 11.67
N ASP A 81 9.93 -10.89 12.49
CA ASP A 81 9.82 -11.22 13.92
C ASP A 81 8.99 -10.13 14.65
N ASP A 82 9.25 -8.86 14.32
CA ASP A 82 8.59 -7.69 14.91
C ASP A 82 7.93 -6.78 13.86
N PHE A 83 6.86 -6.10 14.28
CA PHE A 83 6.20 -5.08 13.46
C PHE A 83 7.09 -3.86 13.19
N LYS A 84 7.95 -3.48 14.15
CA LYS A 84 8.91 -2.38 14.00
C LYS A 84 9.94 -2.67 12.90
N ALA A 85 10.39 -3.93 12.82
CA ALA A 85 11.28 -4.38 11.75
C ALA A 85 10.57 -4.33 10.39
N ALA A 86 9.32 -4.80 10.33
CA ALA A 86 8.50 -4.71 9.12
C ALA A 86 8.38 -3.26 8.63
N GLN A 87 8.08 -2.31 9.52
CA GLN A 87 7.94 -0.89 9.15
C GLN A 87 9.24 -0.26 8.64
N ARG A 88 10.40 -0.68 9.19
CA ARG A 88 11.72 -0.15 8.81
C ARG A 88 12.18 -0.67 7.45
N PHE A 89 12.06 -1.98 7.22
CA PHE A 89 12.66 -2.63 6.06
C PHE A 89 11.71 -2.71 4.86
N GLU A 90 10.40 -2.69 5.07
CA GLU A 90 9.46 -2.77 3.97
C GLU A 90 9.29 -1.45 3.25
N HIS A 91 9.02 -1.59 1.95
CA HIS A 91 8.74 -0.43 1.16
C HIS A 91 7.35 0.13 1.48
N ARG A 92 7.25 1.46 1.66
CA ARG A 92 6.02 2.15 2.10
C ARG A 92 4.76 1.78 1.32
N TYR A 93 4.85 1.54 -0.01
CA TYR A 93 3.68 1.15 -0.82
C TYR A 93 3.02 -0.16 -0.35
N ARG A 94 3.78 -1.09 0.23
CA ARG A 94 3.24 -2.36 0.74
C ARG A 94 2.47 -2.14 2.04
N LEU A 95 3.01 -1.31 2.92
CA LEU A 95 2.38 -0.93 4.18
C LEU A 95 1.06 -0.18 3.93
N VAL A 96 1.01 0.68 2.90
CA VAL A 96 -0.23 1.35 2.46
C VAL A 96 -1.25 0.35 1.94
N ARG A 97 -0.84 -0.63 1.11
CA ARG A 97 -1.75 -1.68 0.61
C ARG A 97 -2.27 -2.61 1.70
N MET A 98 -1.52 -2.74 2.79
CA MET A 98 -1.94 -3.50 3.98
C MET A 98 -2.89 -2.70 4.88
N GLY A 99 -2.97 -1.37 4.69
CA GLY A 99 -3.77 -0.47 5.53
C GLY A 99 -3.09 -0.06 6.84
N VAL A 100 -1.78 -0.28 6.97
CA VAL A 100 -1.02 0.05 8.19
C VAL A 100 -0.59 1.53 8.22
N ILE A 101 -0.34 2.12 7.05
CA ILE A 101 0.10 3.51 6.89
C ILE A 101 -0.76 4.17 5.83
N GLU A 102 -1.15 5.42 6.04
CA GLU A 102 -1.87 6.20 5.05
C GLU A 102 -0.99 6.63 3.87
N ALA A 103 -1.60 6.72 2.69
CA ALA A 103 -0.91 7.16 1.48
C ALA A 103 -0.54 8.64 1.59
N GLN A 104 0.75 8.94 1.67
CA GLN A 104 1.22 10.32 1.72
C GLN A 104 1.00 11.03 0.37
N PRO A 105 0.35 12.21 0.36
CA PRO A 105 0.13 12.98 -0.86
C PRO A 105 1.47 13.55 -1.35
N LYS A 106 1.99 12.99 -2.46
CA LYS A 106 3.23 13.47 -3.07
C LYS A 106 2.93 14.50 -4.15
N LYS A 107 3.68 15.61 -4.15
CA LYS A 107 3.68 16.56 -5.27
C LYS A 107 4.18 15.87 -6.55
N GLY A 108 3.53 16.16 -7.67
CA GLY A 108 3.88 15.55 -8.97
C GLY A 108 5.33 15.83 -9.40
N ARG A 109 5.93 14.89 -10.16
CA ARG A 109 7.34 14.95 -10.59
C ARG A 109 7.67 16.27 -11.33
N ARG A 110 6.76 16.73 -12.19
CA ARG A 110 6.89 18.00 -12.92
C ARG A 110 6.95 19.20 -11.98
N ALA A 111 6.01 19.30 -11.04
CA ALA A 111 5.94 20.38 -10.07
C ALA A 111 7.21 20.49 -9.21
N THR A 112 7.80 19.35 -8.83
CA THR A 112 9.05 19.30 -8.07
C THR A 112 10.25 19.75 -8.92
N LYS A 113 10.33 19.33 -10.18
CA LYS A 113 11.39 19.74 -11.11
C LYS A 113 11.35 21.24 -11.41
N GLU A 114 10.17 21.79 -11.69
CA GLU A 114 10.00 23.22 -11.93
C GLU A 114 10.38 24.06 -10.70
N LEU A 115 10.00 23.61 -9.49
CA LEU A 115 10.37 24.30 -8.25
C LEU A 115 11.88 24.26 -8.00
N LYS A 116 12.54 23.14 -8.32
CA LYS A 116 14.01 23.03 -8.26
C LYS A 116 14.68 24.03 -9.19
N ASN A 117 14.22 24.14 -10.44
CA ASN A 117 14.78 25.08 -11.42
C ASN A 117 14.55 26.54 -11.01
N ARG A 118 13.38 26.89 -10.48
CA ARG A 118 13.10 28.23 -9.94
C ARG A 118 13.98 28.57 -8.73
N ARG A 119 14.17 27.63 -7.79
CA ARG A 119 15.02 27.81 -6.61
C ARG A 119 16.50 27.99 -6.92
N LYS A 120 16.98 27.46 -8.05
CA LYS A 120 18.37 27.65 -8.50
C LYS A 120 18.64 29.08 -8.99
N LYS A 121 17.62 29.81 -9.46
CA LYS A 121 17.77 31.17 -10.01
C LYS A 121 17.86 32.28 -8.97
N VAL A 122 17.42 32.02 -7.74
CA VAL A 122 17.34 33.03 -6.66
C VAL A 122 18.29 32.68 -5.50
N ARG A 123 18.77 33.70 -4.76
CA ARG A 123 19.73 33.55 -3.65
C ARG A 123 19.16 34.16 -2.36
N GLY A 124 19.73 33.78 -1.22
CA GLY A 124 19.34 34.34 0.09
C GLY A 124 17.88 34.10 0.46
N THR A 125 17.25 35.10 1.08
CA THR A 125 15.88 35.07 1.58
C THR A 125 14.82 34.87 0.48
N GLU A 126 15.16 35.17 -0.78
CA GLU A 126 14.25 34.98 -1.92
C GLU A 126 13.96 33.51 -2.25
N LYS A 127 14.85 32.58 -1.84
CA LYS A 127 14.58 31.14 -1.98
C LYS A 127 13.34 30.70 -1.21
N ALA A 128 13.07 31.30 -0.05
CA ALA A 128 11.89 30.99 0.75
C ALA A 128 10.60 31.43 0.04
N LYS A 129 10.63 32.60 -0.62
CA LYS A 129 9.50 33.18 -1.36
C LYS A 129 9.04 32.29 -2.54
N THR A 130 9.97 31.60 -3.21
CA THR A 130 9.62 30.68 -4.33
C THR A 130 8.74 29.49 -3.92
N THR A 131 8.81 29.07 -2.67
CA THR A 131 7.94 28.03 -2.10
C THR A 131 6.60 28.60 -1.63
N ALA A 132 6.64 29.77 -1.00
CA ALA A 132 5.47 30.43 -0.42
C ALA A 132 4.44 30.85 -1.48
N ALA A 133 4.88 31.40 -2.61
CA ALA A 133 3.98 31.84 -3.70
C ALA A 133 3.12 30.70 -4.27
N LYS A 134 3.65 29.46 -4.29
CA LYS A 134 2.91 28.28 -4.75
C LYS A 134 2.00 27.70 -3.66
N GLN A 135 2.40 27.80 -2.38
CA GLN A 135 1.58 27.37 -1.24
C GLN A 135 0.36 28.27 -1.04
N LYS A 136 0.51 29.59 -1.20
CA LYS A 136 -0.59 30.56 -1.14
C LYS A 136 -1.67 30.24 -2.18
N ARG A 137 -1.27 30.09 -3.45
CA ARG A 137 -2.19 29.72 -4.55
C ARG A 137 -2.87 28.35 -4.36
N SER A 138 -2.17 27.35 -3.81
CA SER A 138 -2.79 26.05 -3.55
C SER A 138 -3.76 26.05 -2.38
N ALA A 139 -3.49 26.86 -1.35
CA ALA A 139 -4.39 27.04 -0.21
C ALA A 139 -5.66 27.80 -0.63
N GLU A 140 -5.50 28.81 -1.48
CA GLU A 140 -6.59 29.61 -2.05
C GLU A 140 -7.47 28.78 -3.00
N ALA A 141 -6.88 27.91 -3.82
CA ALA A 141 -7.64 26.96 -4.64
C ALA A 141 -8.40 25.91 -3.81
N ALA A 142 -7.82 25.45 -2.70
CA ALA A 142 -8.46 24.49 -1.79
C ALA A 142 -9.61 25.12 -0.99
N SER A 143 -9.48 26.39 -0.56
CA SER A 143 -10.56 27.12 0.11
C SER A 143 -11.72 27.42 -0.84
N ILE A 144 -11.44 27.76 -2.10
CA ILE A 144 -12.46 27.96 -3.13
C ILE A 144 -13.21 26.65 -3.43
N ALA A 145 -12.51 25.51 -3.50
CA ALA A 145 -13.12 24.19 -3.72
C ALA A 145 -13.99 23.73 -2.53
N ALA A 146 -13.55 24.01 -1.30
CA ALA A 146 -14.34 23.71 -0.10
C ALA A 146 -15.61 24.58 -0.01
N ALA A 147 -15.51 25.86 -0.37
CA ALA A 147 -16.65 26.77 -0.40
C ALA A 147 -17.66 26.39 -1.49
N THR A 148 -17.20 25.97 -2.67
CA THR A 148 -18.10 25.48 -3.73
C THR A 148 -18.76 24.15 -3.35
N ALA A 149 -18.03 23.22 -2.72
CA ALA A 149 -18.60 21.96 -2.23
C ALA A 149 -19.70 22.19 -1.17
N ALA A 150 -19.47 23.10 -0.22
CA ALA A 150 -20.46 23.48 0.80
C ALA A 150 -21.69 24.16 0.18
N ALA A 151 -21.50 25.03 -0.81
CA ALA A 151 -22.60 25.68 -1.53
C ALA A 151 -23.44 24.67 -2.34
N THR A 152 -22.80 23.69 -3.00
CA THR A 152 -23.52 22.61 -3.70
C THR A 152 -24.28 21.68 -2.76
N ALA A 153 -23.76 21.41 -1.55
CA ALA A 153 -24.45 20.61 -0.55
C ALA A 153 -25.68 21.34 0.02
N ALA A 154 -25.56 22.65 0.28
CA ALA A 154 -26.68 23.48 0.71
C ALA A 154 -27.78 23.61 -0.36
N ALA A 155 -27.39 23.73 -1.64
CA ALA A 155 -28.34 23.79 -2.76
C ALA A 155 -29.04 22.45 -3.07
N ALA A 156 -28.50 21.33 -2.59
CA ALA A 156 -29.14 20.01 -2.67
C ALA A 156 -30.14 19.78 -1.53
N ALA A 157 -29.88 20.32 -0.34
CA ALA A 157 -30.78 20.24 0.81
C ALA A 157 -32.05 21.11 0.67
N GLY A 158 -31.99 22.18 -0.12
CA GLY A 158 -33.12 23.11 -0.33
C GLY A 158 -34.13 22.74 -1.42
N ARG A 159 -33.97 21.61 -2.13
CA ARG A 159 -34.89 21.15 -3.20
C ARG A 159 -35.79 19.98 -2.76
N GLY A 160 -35.98 19.82 -1.46
CA GLY A 160 -36.88 18.84 -0.85
C GLY A 160 -37.99 19.55 -0.08
N SER A 161 -38.88 20.21 -0.81
CA SER A 161 -40.20 20.64 -0.35
C SER A 161 -41.15 20.50 -1.52
#